data_AF-A0A1W9J5V3-F1
#
_entry.id   AF-A0A1W9J5V3-F1
#
_cell.length_a   1.000
_cell.length_b   1.000
_cell.length_c   1.000
_cell.angle_alpha   90.00
_cell.angle_beta   90.00
_cell.angle_gamma   90.00
#
_symmetry.space_group_name_H-M   'P 1'
#
loop_
_entity.id
_entity.type
_entity.pdbx_description
1 polymer ?
#
loop_
_entity_poly.entity_id
_entity_poly.type
_entity_poly.pdbx_seq_one_letter_code
_entity_poly.pdbx_strand_id
1 'polypeptide(L)'
;MKLYRPHLDARETESRLRDLEVLLAQPSYREMRPCEGCRMPCACSSSEVCPCLCGPGCTHAPVQMSSEGDRYPVEPKVAELVFGFNCLRVCPPFWSCEGHRTPDGTIQRVPQVWFYTRSLVYPRLIGDWLARLYFKKRIANPWHVCVSYSESSLDTGFSIEPDLKLMATVCLEGLHQDVVVLSDALVPDLRTLAHEYLARYRPAG
;
A
#
# COMPACT_ATOMS: atom_id res chain seq x y z
N MET A 1 14.96 31.96 6.50
CA MET A 1 13.55 32.34 6.24
C MET A 1 12.66 31.58 7.21
N LYS A 2 11.86 32.25 8.05
CA LYS A 2 10.88 31.59 8.93
C LYS A 2 9.52 31.63 8.24
N LEU A 3 8.96 30.47 7.91
CA LEU A 3 7.62 30.36 7.34
C LEU A 3 6.60 30.19 8.46
N TYR A 4 5.41 30.77 8.29
CA TYR A 4 4.28 30.52 9.20
C TYR A 4 3.91 29.04 9.16
N ARG A 5 3.86 28.41 10.33
CA ARG A 5 3.37 27.04 10.45
C ARG A 5 1.86 27.10 10.62
N PRO A 6 1.06 26.57 9.67
CA PRO A 6 -0.38 26.49 9.89
C PRO A 6 -0.65 25.73 11.18
N HIS A 7 -1.41 26.35 12.08
CA HIS A 7 -1.95 25.68 13.25
C HIS A 7 -3.02 24.71 12.78
N LEU A 8 -2.77 23.41 12.95
CA LEU A 8 -3.84 22.43 12.89
C LEU A 8 -4.74 22.67 14.07
N ASP A 9 -6.05 22.63 13.84
CA ASP A 9 -6.97 22.71 14.95
C ASP A 9 -6.88 21.42 15.81
N ALA A 10 -7.32 21.51 17.07
CA ALA A 10 -7.24 20.38 17.99
C ALA A 10 -8.07 19.17 17.51
N ARG A 11 -9.18 19.41 16.80
CA ARG A 11 -10.07 18.35 16.29
C ARG A 11 -9.45 17.60 15.12
N GLU A 12 -8.79 18.29 14.20
CA GLU A 12 -8.03 17.70 13.09
C GLU A 12 -6.87 16.86 13.62
N THR A 13 -6.16 17.38 14.63
CA THR A 13 -5.09 16.65 15.30
C THR A 13 -5.64 15.38 15.93
N GLU A 14 -6.71 15.48 16.71
CA GLU A 14 -7.34 14.33 17.36
C GLU A 14 -7.87 13.31 16.32
N SER A 15 -8.47 13.78 15.23
CA SER A 15 -8.95 12.92 14.15
C SER A 15 -7.81 12.12 13.52
N ARG A 16 -6.68 12.77 13.22
CA ARG A 16 -5.50 12.09 12.66
C ARG A 16 -4.89 11.08 13.64
N LEU A 17 -4.91 11.38 14.94
CA LEU A 17 -4.45 10.43 15.96
C LEU A 17 -5.37 9.20 16.01
N ARG A 18 -6.70 9.39 15.96
CA ARG A 18 -7.67 8.28 15.87
C ARG A 18 -7.46 7.44 14.62
N ASP A 19 -7.21 8.06 13.47
CA ASP A 19 -6.93 7.32 12.23
C ASP A 19 -5.68 6.43 12.35
N LEU A 20 -4.61 6.92 13.00
CA LEU A 20 -3.43 6.10 13.29
C LEU A 20 -3.75 4.92 14.22
N GLU A 21 -4.61 5.12 15.23
CA GLU A 21 -5.09 4.02 16.09
C GLU A 21 -5.92 3.01 15.31
N VAL A 22 -6.77 3.46 14.38
CA VAL A 22 -7.54 2.58 13.49
C VAL A 22 -6.61 1.72 12.65
N LEU A 23 -5.52 2.28 12.09
CA LEU A 23 -4.50 1.51 11.37
C LEU A 23 -3.82 0.46 12.27
N LEU A 24 -3.46 0.83 13.50
CA LEU A 24 -2.81 -0.09 14.44
C LEU A 24 -3.74 -1.21 14.94
N ALA A 25 -5.05 -0.93 15.02
CA ALA A 25 -6.07 -1.89 15.42
C ALA A 25 -6.45 -2.89 14.30
N GLN A 26 -5.92 -2.73 13.09
CA GLN A 26 -6.22 -3.65 12.00
C GLN A 26 -5.70 -5.06 12.32
N PRO A 27 -6.47 -6.12 12.04
CA PRO A 27 -5.99 -7.48 12.24
C PRO A 27 -4.88 -7.82 11.24
N SER A 28 -3.91 -8.60 11.68
CA SER A 28 -2.94 -9.24 10.79
C SER A 28 -3.64 -10.21 9.83
N TYR A 29 -2.95 -10.59 8.75
CA TYR A 29 -3.47 -11.58 7.79
C TYR A 29 -3.67 -12.98 8.40
N ARG A 30 -3.10 -13.24 9.58
CA ARG A 30 -3.28 -14.48 10.35
C ARG A 30 -4.49 -14.44 11.27
N GLU A 31 -5.00 -13.25 11.58
CA GLU A 31 -6.19 -13.04 12.40
C GLU A 31 -7.44 -12.89 11.53
N MET A 32 -7.30 -12.26 10.35
CA MET A 32 -8.39 -12.05 9.42
C MET A 32 -7.89 -12.08 7.98
N ARG A 33 -8.65 -12.74 7.10
CA ARG A 33 -8.36 -12.81 5.65
C ARG A 33 -8.21 -11.40 5.05
N PRO A 34 -7.15 -11.12 4.28
CA PRO A 34 -6.99 -9.83 3.61
C PRO A 34 -7.88 -9.65 2.39
N CYS A 35 -8.04 -10.70 1.58
CA CYS A 35 -8.86 -10.65 0.38
C CYS A 35 -10.36 -10.61 0.76
N GLU A 36 -11.02 -9.49 0.47
CA GLU A 36 -12.45 -9.32 0.75
C GLU A 36 -13.28 -10.38 0.00
N GLY A 37 -14.20 -11.04 0.70
CA GLY A 37 -15.08 -12.03 0.09
C GLY A 37 -14.43 -13.35 -0.34
N CYS A 38 -13.15 -13.59 -0.02
CA CYS A 38 -12.47 -14.84 -0.41
C CYS A 38 -13.14 -16.08 0.21
N ARG A 39 -13.68 -16.94 -0.66
CA ARG A 39 -14.37 -18.20 -0.29
C ARG A 39 -13.52 -19.44 -0.46
N MET A 40 -12.23 -19.31 -0.75
CA MET A 40 -11.36 -20.47 -0.92
C MET A 40 -11.27 -21.26 0.39
N PRO A 41 -11.63 -22.56 0.42
CA PRO A 41 -11.57 -23.35 1.64
C PRO A 41 -10.11 -23.50 2.06
N CYS A 42 -9.85 -23.30 3.34
CA CYS A 42 -8.50 -23.40 3.87
C CYS A 42 -8.05 -24.86 3.95
N ALA A 43 -6.87 -25.22 3.44
CA ALA A 43 -6.40 -26.60 3.45
C ALA A 43 -6.25 -27.20 4.86
N CYS A 44 -6.11 -26.39 5.93
CA CYS A 44 -6.02 -26.90 7.30
C CYS A 44 -7.35 -27.38 7.90
N SER A 45 -8.50 -26.90 7.40
CA SER A 45 -9.81 -27.13 8.03
C SER A 45 -11.00 -27.22 7.07
N SER A 46 -10.77 -27.06 5.77
CA SER A 46 -11.79 -26.85 4.73
C SER A 46 -12.72 -25.65 4.97
N SER A 47 -12.42 -24.81 5.96
CA SER A 47 -13.23 -23.64 6.31
C SER A 47 -12.96 -22.46 5.38
N GLU A 48 -14.03 -21.78 4.93
CA GLU A 48 -13.96 -20.56 4.11
C GLU A 48 -13.59 -19.31 4.94
N VAL A 49 -13.60 -19.38 6.27
CA VAL A 49 -13.28 -18.24 7.15
C VAL A 49 -11.90 -18.38 7.79
N CYS A 50 -11.24 -19.53 7.66
CA CYS A 50 -9.97 -19.78 8.30
C CYS A 50 -8.82 -18.99 7.61
N PRO A 51 -8.04 -18.18 8.36
CA PRO A 51 -6.90 -17.42 7.83
C PRO A 51 -5.55 -18.14 7.96
N CYS A 52 -5.50 -19.39 8.46
CA CYS A 52 -4.27 -20.08 8.88
C CYS A 52 -3.20 -20.18 7.75
N LEU A 53 -3.63 -20.21 6.48
CA LEU A 53 -2.77 -20.30 5.29
C LEU A 53 -2.84 -19.06 4.39
N CYS A 54 -3.48 -17.97 4.86
CA CYS A 54 -3.40 -16.71 4.15
C CYS A 54 -1.99 -16.13 4.32
N GLY A 55 -1.45 -15.57 3.25
CA GLY A 55 -0.13 -14.95 3.24
C GLY A 55 0.19 -14.33 1.89
N PRO A 56 1.30 -13.57 1.79
CA PRO A 56 1.69 -12.88 0.56
C PRO A 56 1.76 -13.82 -0.66
N GLY A 57 2.35 -15.01 -0.50
CA GLY A 57 2.46 -16.03 -1.55
C GLY A 57 1.18 -16.86 -1.81
N CYS A 58 0.00 -16.41 -1.41
CA CYS A 58 -1.24 -17.15 -1.66
C CYS A 58 -1.58 -17.16 -3.16
N THR A 59 -1.57 -18.36 -3.77
CA THR A 59 -1.82 -18.55 -5.21
C THR A 59 -3.23 -18.14 -5.67
N HIS A 60 -4.18 -18.05 -4.74
CA HIS A 60 -5.55 -17.62 -5.04
C HIS A 60 -5.73 -16.10 -4.90
N ALA A 61 -4.83 -15.40 -4.21
CA ALA A 61 -4.99 -13.97 -3.94
C ALA A 61 -5.10 -13.12 -5.22
N PRO A 62 -4.33 -13.37 -6.30
CA PRO A 62 -4.47 -12.64 -7.56
C PRO A 62 -5.90 -12.60 -8.13
N VAL A 63 -6.59 -13.74 -8.10
CA VAL A 63 -7.97 -13.86 -8.59
C VAL A 63 -8.93 -13.23 -7.58
N GLN A 64 -8.77 -13.52 -6.29
CA GLN A 64 -9.72 -13.10 -5.25
C GLN A 64 -9.67 -11.60 -4.92
N MET A 65 -8.56 -10.91 -5.18
CA MET A 65 -8.41 -9.46 -4.95
C MET A 65 -8.82 -8.62 -6.16
N SER A 66 -9.22 -9.25 -7.27
CA SER A 66 -9.71 -8.56 -8.46
C SER A 66 -11.22 -8.68 -8.57
N SER A 67 -11.88 -7.59 -8.96
CA SER A 67 -13.33 -7.60 -9.24
C SER A 67 -13.71 -8.46 -10.44
N GLU A 68 -12.76 -8.74 -11.33
CA GLU A 68 -12.91 -9.61 -12.51
C GLU A 68 -11.81 -10.68 -12.54
N GLY A 69 -11.52 -11.31 -11.40
CA GLY A 69 -10.35 -12.18 -11.22
C GLY A 69 -10.16 -13.30 -12.22
N ASP A 70 -11.23 -13.86 -12.78
CA ASP A 70 -11.14 -14.91 -13.81
C ASP A 70 -10.59 -14.36 -15.15
N ARG A 71 -10.84 -13.08 -15.43
CA ARG A 71 -10.47 -12.42 -16.68
C ARG A 71 -9.23 -11.54 -16.54
N TYR A 72 -9.11 -10.87 -15.40
CA TYR A 72 -8.09 -9.87 -15.08
C TYR A 72 -7.59 -10.08 -13.64
N PRO A 73 -6.90 -11.21 -13.35
CA PRO A 73 -6.28 -11.40 -12.04
C PRO A 73 -5.20 -10.34 -11.81
N VAL A 74 -4.94 -10.01 -10.55
CA VAL A 74 -3.82 -9.13 -10.19
C VAL A 74 -2.52 -9.74 -10.67
N GLU A 75 -1.68 -8.93 -11.30
CA GLU A 75 -0.48 -9.40 -11.96
C GLU A 75 0.57 -9.91 -10.95
N PRO A 76 1.25 -11.03 -11.21
CA PRO A 76 2.06 -11.72 -10.20
C PRO A 76 3.13 -10.85 -9.55
N LYS A 77 3.77 -9.97 -10.31
CA LYS A 77 4.89 -9.16 -9.81
C LYS A 77 4.45 -7.98 -8.93
N VAL A 78 3.15 -7.70 -8.85
CA VAL A 78 2.59 -6.68 -7.95
C VAL A 78 1.58 -7.26 -6.94
N ALA A 79 1.22 -8.54 -7.08
CA ALA A 79 0.20 -9.19 -6.27
C ALA A 79 0.48 -9.14 -4.76
N GLU A 80 1.73 -9.33 -4.34
CA GLU A 80 2.10 -9.28 -2.92
C GLU A 80 1.97 -7.86 -2.34
N LEU A 81 2.25 -6.83 -3.15
CA LEU A 81 2.07 -5.44 -2.75
C LEU A 81 0.59 -5.12 -2.56
N VAL A 82 -0.24 -5.55 -3.53
CA VAL A 82 -1.71 -5.43 -3.45
C VAL A 82 -2.26 -6.20 -2.24
N PHE A 83 -1.71 -7.37 -1.93
CA PHE A 83 -2.04 -8.14 -0.72
C PHE A 83 -1.70 -7.34 0.55
N GLY A 84 -0.54 -6.69 0.59
CA GLY A 84 -0.14 -5.81 1.69
C GLY A 84 -1.14 -4.67 1.91
N PHE A 85 -1.59 -3.99 0.84
CA PHE A 85 -2.64 -2.96 0.93
C PHE A 85 -3.97 -3.51 1.45
N ASN A 86 -4.39 -4.70 0.98
CA ASN A 86 -5.58 -5.37 1.49
C ASN A 86 -5.46 -5.70 3.00
N CYS A 87 -4.26 -6.01 3.50
CA CYS A 87 -4.03 -6.19 4.94
C CYS A 87 -4.22 -4.90 5.74
N LEU A 88 -3.93 -3.74 5.15
CA LEU A 88 -4.11 -2.44 5.82
C LEU A 88 -5.58 -2.09 6.00
N ARG A 89 -6.48 -2.47 5.07
CA ARG A 89 -7.95 -2.21 5.07
C ARG A 89 -8.40 -0.75 5.12
N VAL A 90 -7.54 0.16 5.56
CA VAL A 90 -7.75 1.62 5.56
C VAL A 90 -7.28 2.30 4.27
N CYS A 91 -6.62 1.52 3.41
CA CYS A 91 -6.14 1.90 2.08
C CYS A 91 -6.52 0.82 1.04
N PRO A 92 -7.82 0.53 0.83
CA PRO A 92 -8.24 -0.51 -0.10
C PRO A 92 -7.75 -0.20 -1.52
N PRO A 93 -7.06 -1.15 -2.19
CA PRO A 93 -6.60 -0.95 -3.55
C PRO A 93 -7.77 -1.03 -4.54
N PHE A 94 -7.71 -0.27 -5.63
CA PHE A 94 -8.72 -0.29 -6.70
C PHE A 94 -8.14 -0.48 -8.09
N TRP A 95 -6.83 -0.33 -8.26
CA TRP A 95 -6.13 -0.64 -9.50
C TRP A 95 -4.67 -0.96 -9.21
N SER A 96 -4.05 -1.78 -10.04
CA SER A 96 -2.62 -2.06 -9.98
C SER A 96 -2.06 -2.37 -11.37
N CYS A 97 -0.77 -2.13 -11.56
CA CYS A 97 -0.03 -2.63 -12.72
C CYS A 97 1.33 -3.14 -12.26
N GLU A 98 1.81 -4.23 -12.86
CA GLU A 98 3.17 -4.70 -12.63
C GLU A 98 4.21 -3.96 -13.46
N GLY A 99 3.81 -3.20 -14.47
CA GLY A 99 4.70 -2.53 -15.41
C GLY A 99 5.08 -3.42 -16.59
N HIS A 100 5.12 -2.81 -17.78
CA HIS A 100 5.27 -3.53 -19.05
C HIS A 100 6.24 -2.82 -19.98
N ARG A 101 6.84 -3.60 -20.87
CA ARG A 101 7.62 -3.11 -22.00
C ARG A 101 6.81 -3.23 -23.28
N THR A 102 7.02 -2.30 -24.20
CA THR A 102 6.65 -2.46 -25.60
C THR A 102 7.54 -3.53 -26.28
N PRO A 103 7.19 -4.04 -27.47
CA PRO A 103 7.97 -5.07 -28.17
C PRO A 103 9.42 -4.67 -28.50
N ASP A 104 9.71 -3.38 -28.65
CA ASP A 104 11.06 -2.81 -28.85
C ASP A 104 11.85 -2.69 -27.54
N GLY A 105 11.27 -3.07 -26.41
CA GLY A 105 11.92 -3.07 -25.10
C GLY A 105 11.80 -1.76 -24.33
N THR A 106 11.18 -0.73 -24.90
CA THR A 106 10.89 0.53 -24.21
C THR A 106 9.88 0.29 -23.08
N ILE A 107 10.03 0.98 -21.94
CA ILE A 107 9.08 0.85 -20.82
C ILE A 107 7.78 1.59 -21.19
N GLN A 108 6.68 0.84 -21.27
CA GLN A 108 5.34 1.37 -21.56
C GLN A 108 4.61 1.78 -20.29
N ARG A 109 4.74 0.97 -19.23
CA ARG A 109 4.13 1.19 -17.92
C ARG A 109 5.12 0.79 -16.84
N VAL A 110 5.02 1.43 -15.69
CA VAL A 110 5.80 1.09 -14.49
C VAL A 110 4.91 0.36 -13.48
N PRO A 111 5.49 -0.34 -12.48
CA PRO A 111 4.70 -0.94 -11.43
C PRO A 111 4.09 0.14 -10.53
N GLN A 112 2.83 -0.01 -10.15
CA GLN A 112 2.10 0.98 -9.36
C GLN A 112 0.84 0.36 -8.73
N VAL A 113 0.43 0.87 -7.58
CA VAL A 113 -0.79 0.44 -6.87
C VAL A 113 -1.58 1.67 -6.44
N TRP A 114 -2.87 1.67 -6.77
CA TRP A 114 -3.80 2.75 -6.48
C TRP A 114 -4.73 2.29 -5.39
N PHE A 115 -5.02 3.20 -4.46
CA PHE A 115 -5.83 2.93 -3.30
C PHE A 115 -6.70 4.14 -2.96
N TYR A 116 -7.86 3.85 -2.39
CA TYR A 116 -8.71 4.87 -1.79
C TYR A 116 -8.33 5.06 -0.33
N THR A 117 -8.60 6.25 0.20
CA THR A 117 -8.66 6.42 1.64
C THR A 117 -9.46 7.65 2.05
N ARG A 118 -10.00 7.61 3.27
CA ARG A 118 -10.75 8.73 3.87
C ARG A 118 -9.87 9.66 4.70
N SER A 119 -8.64 9.26 5.03
CA SER A 119 -7.73 10.07 5.86
C SER A 119 -6.43 10.37 5.12
N LEU A 120 -6.06 11.65 5.12
CA LEU A 120 -4.79 12.11 4.57
C LEU A 120 -3.57 11.72 5.42
N VAL A 121 -3.78 11.15 6.62
CA VAL A 121 -2.66 10.69 7.45
C VAL A 121 -1.97 9.48 6.81
N TYR A 122 -2.72 8.57 6.17
CA TYR A 122 -2.17 7.36 5.57
C TYR A 122 -1.29 7.59 4.34
N PRO A 123 -1.68 8.38 3.32
CA PRO A 123 -0.80 8.68 2.19
C PRO A 123 0.44 9.44 2.64
N ARG A 124 0.33 10.31 3.65
CA ARG A 124 1.50 10.93 4.28
C ARG A 124 2.42 9.90 4.94
N LEU A 125 1.85 8.97 5.71
CA LEU A 125 2.59 7.90 6.38
C LEU A 125 3.33 7.00 5.37
N ILE A 126 2.65 6.65 4.26
CA ILE A 126 3.22 5.90 3.14
C ILE A 126 4.36 6.69 2.48
N GLY A 127 4.17 7.99 2.21
CA GLY A 127 5.23 8.84 1.66
C GLY A 127 6.48 8.90 2.53
N ASP A 128 6.31 9.07 3.85
CA ASP A 128 7.42 9.02 4.82
C ASP A 128 8.12 7.65 4.84
N TRP A 129 7.35 6.57 4.76
CA TRP A 129 7.87 5.21 4.69
C TRP A 129 8.69 4.96 3.42
N LEU A 130 8.17 5.32 2.23
CA LEU A 130 8.88 5.22 0.95
C LEU A 130 10.19 6.00 0.99
N ALA A 131 10.14 7.23 1.51
CA ALA A 131 11.33 8.06 1.69
C ALA A 131 12.36 7.36 2.60
N ARG A 132 11.93 6.79 3.75
CA ARG A 132 12.81 6.05 4.66
C ARG A 132 13.47 4.84 3.98
N LEU A 133 12.72 4.06 3.21
CA LEU A 133 13.28 2.92 2.47
C LEU A 133 14.36 3.37 1.48
N TYR A 134 14.09 4.44 0.73
CA TYR A 134 15.04 4.99 -0.24
C TYR A 134 16.29 5.57 0.44
N PHE A 135 16.13 6.36 1.50
CA PHE A 135 17.26 6.92 2.26
C PHE A 135 18.12 5.84 2.91
N LYS A 136 17.50 4.75 3.40
CA LYS A 136 18.19 3.58 3.95
C LYS A 136 18.73 2.62 2.89
N LYS A 137 18.58 2.94 1.60
CA LYS A 137 19.02 2.11 0.46
C LYS A 137 18.41 0.70 0.47
N ARG A 138 17.20 0.55 1.02
CA ARG A 138 16.44 -0.71 0.95
C ARG A 138 15.75 -0.88 -0.41
N ILE A 139 15.40 0.24 -1.05
CA ILE A 139 14.97 0.30 -2.45
C ILE A 139 15.98 1.12 -3.24
N ALA A 140 16.16 0.77 -4.51
CA ALA A 140 17.14 1.40 -5.39
C ALA A 140 16.60 2.66 -6.07
N ASN A 141 15.30 2.69 -6.38
CA ASN A 141 14.66 3.78 -7.10
C ASN A 141 13.82 4.64 -6.16
N PRO A 142 13.65 5.94 -6.46
CA PRO A 142 12.75 6.79 -5.70
C PRO A 142 11.30 6.43 -6.03
N TRP A 143 10.49 6.24 -4.99
CA TRP A 143 9.04 6.05 -5.07
C TRP A 143 8.34 7.18 -4.33
N HIS A 144 7.14 7.55 -4.78
CA HIS A 144 6.34 8.59 -4.12
C HIS A 144 4.86 8.23 -4.07
N VAL A 145 4.10 9.06 -3.34
CA VAL A 145 2.64 9.00 -3.34
C VAL A 145 2.11 10.11 -4.24
N CYS A 146 1.26 9.76 -5.20
CA CYS A 146 0.58 10.69 -6.09
C CYS A 146 -0.91 10.76 -5.75
N VAL A 147 -1.53 11.93 -5.91
CA VAL A 147 -3.00 12.03 -5.94
C VAL A 147 -3.45 11.57 -7.31
N SER A 148 -4.39 10.63 -7.37
CA SER A 148 -4.92 10.09 -8.61
C SER A 148 -6.39 10.45 -8.77
N TYR A 149 -6.81 10.66 -10.02
CA TYR A 149 -8.22 10.73 -10.35
C TYR A 149 -8.83 9.32 -10.29
N SER A 150 -10.01 9.20 -9.70
CA SER A 150 -10.86 8.01 -9.79
C SER A 150 -12.14 8.36 -10.53
N GLU A 151 -12.68 7.39 -11.28
CA GLU A 151 -13.98 7.54 -11.94
C GLU A 151 -15.14 7.66 -10.93
N SER A 152 -14.96 7.19 -9.69
CA SER A 152 -15.87 7.48 -8.58
C SER A 152 -15.74 8.93 -8.16
N SER A 153 -16.83 9.70 -8.26
CA SER A 153 -16.81 11.16 -8.23
C SER A 153 -16.62 11.82 -6.85
N LEU A 154 -16.55 11.04 -5.75
CA LEU A 154 -16.52 11.58 -4.39
C LEU A 154 -15.33 11.15 -3.54
N ASP A 155 -14.60 10.09 -3.94
CA ASP A 155 -13.44 9.63 -3.19
C ASP A 155 -12.14 10.19 -3.78
N THR A 156 -11.16 10.48 -2.93
CA THR A 156 -9.81 10.84 -3.39
C THR A 156 -8.99 9.57 -3.51
N GLY A 157 -8.56 9.27 -4.75
CA GLY A 157 -7.62 8.20 -5.02
C GLY A 157 -6.17 8.65 -4.81
N PHE A 158 -5.32 7.71 -4.42
CA PHE A 158 -3.87 7.88 -4.36
C PHE A 158 -3.19 6.72 -5.07
N SER A 159 -1.99 6.93 -5.59
CA SER A 159 -1.12 5.86 -6.09
C SER A 159 0.21 5.89 -5.37
N ILE A 160 0.85 4.71 -5.25
CA ILE A 160 2.31 4.63 -5.11
C ILE A 160 2.92 4.24 -6.46
N GLU A 161 3.91 5.00 -6.89
CA GLU A 161 4.58 4.82 -8.17
C GLU A 161 6.05 5.31 -8.11
N PRO A 162 6.93 4.81 -9.00
CA PRO A 162 8.30 5.31 -9.13
C PRO A 162 8.34 6.75 -9.66
N ASP A 163 9.20 7.59 -9.07
CA ASP A 163 9.41 8.96 -9.54
C ASP A 163 10.39 9.00 -10.71
N LEU A 164 9.86 8.83 -11.92
CA LEU A 164 10.65 8.78 -13.15
C LEU A 164 11.43 10.07 -13.43
N LYS A 165 11.04 11.21 -12.84
CA LYS A 165 11.74 12.49 -13.02
C LYS A 165 13.07 12.53 -12.28
N LEU A 166 13.22 11.70 -11.25
CA LEU A 166 14.43 11.61 -10.43
C LEU A 166 15.37 10.48 -10.89
N MET A 167 15.00 9.75 -11.95
CA MET A 167 15.73 8.58 -12.43
C MET A 167 16.50 8.93 -13.71
N ALA A 168 17.82 8.71 -13.70
CA ALA A 168 18.64 8.88 -14.90
C ALA A 168 18.38 7.77 -15.94
N THR A 169 18.12 6.55 -15.47
CA THR A 169 17.80 5.39 -16.30
C THR A 169 16.72 4.57 -15.61
N VAL A 170 15.71 4.13 -16.37
CA VAL A 170 14.64 3.30 -15.84
C VAL A 170 14.86 1.84 -16.22
N CYS A 171 15.00 0.97 -15.23
CA CYS A 171 15.14 -0.47 -15.41
C CYS A 171 13.95 -1.18 -14.74
N LEU A 172 13.08 -1.78 -15.54
CA LEU A 172 11.86 -2.43 -15.03
C LEU A 172 12.17 -3.54 -14.01
N GLU A 173 13.27 -4.29 -14.21
CA GLU A 173 13.71 -5.32 -13.26
C GLU A 173 14.06 -4.73 -11.89
N GLY A 174 14.73 -3.57 -11.87
CA GLY A 174 15.02 -2.86 -10.62
C GLY A 174 13.76 -2.36 -9.92
N LEU A 175 12.74 -1.95 -10.69
CA LEU A 175 11.44 -1.58 -10.14
C LEU A 175 10.70 -2.80 -9.55
N HIS A 176 10.77 -3.96 -10.20
CA HIS A 176 10.22 -5.21 -9.66
C HIS A 176 10.91 -5.65 -8.37
N GLN A 177 12.23 -5.49 -8.28
CA GLN A 177 12.99 -5.73 -7.04
C GLN A 177 12.54 -4.79 -5.92
N ASP A 178 12.33 -3.51 -6.22
CA ASP A 178 11.78 -2.58 -5.24
C ASP A 178 10.38 -3.02 -4.77
N VAL A 179 9.50 -3.44 -5.69
CA VAL A 179 8.14 -3.92 -5.35
C VAL A 179 8.17 -5.08 -4.35
N VAL A 180 9.12 -6.01 -4.47
CA VAL A 180 9.30 -7.09 -3.48
C VAL A 180 9.61 -6.52 -2.09
N VAL A 181 10.57 -5.60 -2.01
CA VAL A 181 10.94 -4.93 -0.74
C VAL A 181 9.76 -4.14 -0.17
N LEU A 182 9.01 -3.42 -1.02
CA LEU A 182 7.82 -2.69 -0.62
C LEU A 182 6.77 -3.64 -0.04
N SER A 183 6.52 -4.77 -0.69
CA SER A 183 5.53 -5.78 -0.29
C SER A 183 5.84 -6.36 1.10
N ASP A 184 7.10 -6.76 1.32
CA ASP A 184 7.56 -7.33 2.58
C ASP A 184 7.49 -6.34 3.74
N ALA A 185 7.78 -5.07 3.46
CA ALA A 185 7.95 -4.04 4.48
C ALA A 185 6.67 -3.27 4.80
N LEU A 186 5.68 -3.22 3.90
CA LEU A 186 4.54 -2.29 3.96
C LEU A 186 3.80 -2.32 5.30
N VAL A 187 3.24 -3.47 5.68
CA VAL A 187 2.42 -3.60 6.89
C VAL A 187 3.24 -3.39 8.17
N PRO A 188 4.36 -4.11 8.41
CA PRO A 188 5.10 -3.95 9.65
C PRO A 188 5.71 -2.54 9.80
N ASP A 189 6.33 -1.99 8.76
CA ASP A 189 7.01 -0.69 8.85
C ASP A 189 6.01 0.46 9.01
N LEU A 190 4.83 0.40 8.37
CA LEU A 190 3.79 1.42 8.58
C LEU A 190 3.22 1.39 10.00
N ARG A 191 3.05 0.21 10.61
CA ARG A 191 2.63 0.11 12.02
C ARG A 191 3.68 0.70 12.95
N THR A 192 4.96 0.39 12.73
CA THR A 192 6.05 1.01 13.48
C THR A 192 6.03 2.53 13.33
N LEU A 193 5.86 3.03 12.10
CA LEU A 193 5.81 4.47 11.84
C LEU A 193 4.59 5.14 12.47
N ALA A 194 3.43 4.48 12.50
CA ALA A 194 2.23 4.96 13.16
C ALA A 194 2.43 5.08 14.68
N HIS A 195 3.08 4.11 15.32
CA HIS A 195 3.45 4.20 16.74
C HIS A 195 4.39 5.39 17.01
N GLU A 196 5.41 5.62 16.16
CA GLU A 196 6.30 6.78 16.29
C GLU A 196 5.54 8.11 16.16
N TYR A 197 4.59 8.18 15.24
CA TYR A 197 3.73 9.35 15.06
C TYR A 197 2.86 9.60 16.30
N LEU A 198 2.20 8.57 16.84
CA LEU A 198 1.41 8.68 18.06
C LEU A 198 2.26 9.13 19.24
N ALA A 199 3.44 8.55 19.44
CA ALA A 199 4.35 8.93 20.52
C ALA A 199 4.83 10.39 20.41
N ARG A 200 4.99 10.90 19.19
CA ARG A 200 5.44 12.27 18.94
C ARG A 200 4.33 13.32 19.13
N TYR A 201 3.11 12.99 18.73
CA TYR A 201 2.03 13.99 18.60
C TYR A 201 0.91 13.84 19.62
N ARG A 202 0.87 12.75 20.39
CA ARG A 202 -0.03 12.64 21.54
C ARG A 202 0.49 13.54 22.67
N PRO A 203 -0.31 14.50 23.15
CA PRO A 203 0.08 15.29 24.31
C PRO A 203 0.33 14.37 25.51
N ALA A 204 1.37 14.65 26.29
CA ALA A 204 1.51 14.05 27.61
C ALA A 204 0.31 14.52 28.44
N GLY A 205 -0.50 13.57 28.92
CA GLY A 205 -1.64 13.84 29.79
C GLY A 205 -1.23 14.37 31.16
#